data_AF-A0A9P1E1G5-F1
#
_entry.id   AF-A0A9P1E1G5-F1
#
_cell.length_a   1.000
_cell.length_b   1.000
_cell.length_c   1.000
_cell.angle_alpha   90.00
_cell.angle_beta   90.00
_cell.angle_gamma   90.00
#
_symmetry.space_group_name_H-M   'P 1'
#
loop_
_entity.id
_entity.type
_entity.pdbx_description
1 polymer ?
#
loop_
_entity_poly.entity_id
_entity_poly.type
_entity_poly.pdbx_seq_one_letter_code
_entity_poly.pdbx_strand_id
1 'polypeptide(L)'
;MSRIWSIARKQIQLQTVINVKSKRWGKKRRPKKEINNTIVSQIPLKQRTNIRRLVKALQMGKTTVHKALKRGELRSHSNAIKPYLTEENKRNRLRGVTQKALGFLCSTSLEGIGE
;
A
#
# COMPACT_ATOMS: atom_id res chain seq x y z
N MET A 1 38.02 -25.74 2.49
CA MET A 1 38.98 -24.63 2.23
C MET A 1 38.27 -23.28 2.24
N SER A 2 38.80 -22.27 2.94
CA SER A 2 38.18 -20.93 3.04
C SER A 2 38.32 -20.11 1.76
N ARG A 3 37.31 -19.27 1.45
CA ARG A 3 37.30 -18.31 0.33
C ARG A 3 38.48 -17.34 0.37
N ILE A 4 38.91 -16.95 1.56
CA ILE A 4 40.05 -16.05 1.77
C ILE A 4 41.34 -16.73 1.30
N TRP A 5 41.51 -18.00 1.67
CA TRP A 5 42.68 -18.80 1.33
C TRP A 5 42.81 -19.05 -0.18
N SER A 6 41.70 -19.27 -0.88
CA SER A 6 41.73 -19.44 -2.34
C SER A 6 42.08 -18.14 -3.08
N ILE A 7 41.68 -16.96 -2.56
CA ILE A 7 42.06 -15.66 -3.12
C ILE A 7 43.56 -15.41 -2.89
N ALA A 8 44.06 -15.66 -1.69
CA ALA A 8 45.46 -15.47 -1.35
C ALA A 8 46.38 -16.35 -2.20
N ARG A 9 46.07 -17.65 -2.37
CA ARG A 9 46.85 -18.55 -3.23
C ARG A 9 46.91 -18.09 -4.69
N LYS A 10 45.82 -17.55 -5.23
CA LYS A 10 45.81 -16.97 -6.58
C LYS A 10 46.72 -15.75 -6.69
N GLN A 11 46.74 -14.88 -5.67
CA GLN A 11 47.61 -13.69 -5.66
C GLN A 11 49.09 -14.05 -5.55
N ILE A 12 49.42 -15.07 -4.75
CA ILE A 12 50.77 -15.63 -4.62
C ILE A 12 51.25 -16.20 -5.96
N GLN A 13 50.42 -16.98 -6.65
CA GLN A 13 50.75 -17.55 -7.96
C GLN A 13 51.01 -16.46 -9.02
N LEU A 14 50.31 -15.33 -8.93
CA LEU A 14 50.46 -14.19 -9.84
C LEU A 14 51.59 -13.23 -9.43
N GLN A 15 52.34 -13.52 -8.36
CA GLN A 15 53.38 -12.65 -7.78
C GLN A 15 52.91 -11.20 -7.53
N THR A 16 51.65 -11.05 -7.12
CA THR A 16 51.04 -9.75 -6.84
C THR A 16 50.98 -9.48 -5.34
N VAL A 17 50.94 -8.20 -4.95
CA VAL A 17 50.74 -7.81 -3.54
C VAL A 17 49.44 -8.41 -3.02
N ILE A 18 49.52 -9.14 -1.90
CA ILE A 18 48.40 -9.86 -1.32
C ILE A 18 47.39 -8.85 -0.76
N ASN A 19 46.18 -8.84 -1.31
CA ASN A 19 45.09 -7.97 -0.87
C ASN A 19 43.81 -8.77 -0.69
N VAL A 20 43.41 -8.94 0.57
CA VAL A 20 42.22 -9.71 0.98
C VAL A 20 41.10 -8.80 1.53
N LYS A 21 41.15 -7.50 1.25
CA LYS A 21 40.10 -6.58 1.72
C LYS A 21 38.73 -6.95 1.14
N SER A 22 37.68 -6.64 1.90
CA SER A 22 36.30 -6.91 1.50
C SER A 22 35.94 -6.15 0.22
N LYS A 23 35.53 -6.89 -0.82
CA LYS A 23 35.02 -6.33 -2.10
C LYS A 23 33.58 -5.78 -1.98
N ARG A 24 33.12 -5.49 -0.76
CA ARG A 24 31.78 -4.93 -0.49
C ARG A 24 31.77 -3.40 -0.59
N TRP A 25 32.92 -2.76 -0.35
CA TRP A 25 33.07 -1.31 -0.47
C TRP A 25 32.72 -0.84 -1.89
N GLY A 26 31.88 0.19 -2.01
CA GLY A 26 31.40 0.72 -3.29
C GLY A 26 30.25 -0.04 -3.96
N LYS A 27 29.89 -1.24 -3.50
CA LYS A 27 28.73 -1.97 -4.03
C LYS A 27 27.43 -1.38 -3.48
N LYS A 28 26.81 -0.50 -4.26
CA LYS A 28 25.46 0.01 -3.99
C LYS A 28 24.43 -1.11 -4.21
N ARG A 29 23.37 -1.12 -3.40
CA ARG A 29 22.19 -1.96 -3.66
C ARG A 29 21.54 -1.55 -4.97
N ARG A 30 20.73 -2.43 -5.57
CA ARG A 30 19.90 -2.08 -6.72
C ARG A 30 19.09 -0.81 -6.39
N PRO A 31 19.15 0.23 -7.25
CA PRO A 31 18.42 1.47 -7.02
C PRO A 31 16.92 1.22 -7.01
N LYS A 32 16.19 2.08 -6.30
CA LYS A 32 14.74 1.98 -6.22
C LYS A 32 14.14 2.38 -7.58
N LYS A 33 13.02 1.77 -7.94
CA LYS A 33 12.22 2.22 -9.08
C LYS A 33 11.25 3.28 -8.56
N GLU A 34 11.40 4.50 -9.05
CA GLU A 34 10.53 5.61 -8.71
C GLU A 34 9.15 5.43 -9.35
N ILE A 35 8.12 5.90 -8.67
CA ILE A 35 6.74 5.84 -9.14
C ILE A 35 6.28 7.27 -9.43
N ASN A 36 5.86 7.51 -10.67
CA ASN A 36 5.37 8.81 -11.09
C ASN A 36 3.93 8.99 -10.59
N ASN A 37 3.75 9.80 -9.55
CA ASN A 37 2.45 10.08 -8.96
C ASN A 37 1.47 10.75 -9.96
N THR A 38 1.99 11.46 -10.95
CA THR A 38 1.21 12.04 -12.06
C THR A 38 0.49 10.95 -12.86
N ILE A 39 1.19 9.88 -13.24
CA ILE A 39 0.64 8.73 -13.97
C ILE A 39 -0.39 8.01 -13.10
N VAL A 40 -0.10 7.83 -11.81
CA VAL A 40 -1.04 7.22 -10.86
C VAL A 40 -2.33 8.04 -10.77
N SER A 41 -2.24 9.36 -10.83
CA SER A 41 -3.38 10.28 -10.80
C SER A 41 -4.21 10.29 -12.10
N GLN A 42 -3.69 9.77 -13.21
CA GLN A 42 -4.46 9.62 -14.46
C GLN A 42 -5.29 8.32 -14.47
N ILE A 43 -4.86 7.28 -13.74
CA ILE A 43 -5.55 5.98 -13.70
C ILE A 43 -6.93 6.12 -13.04
N PRO A 44 -8.02 5.51 -13.53
CA PRO A 44 -9.31 5.60 -12.86
C PRO A 44 -9.28 5.07 -11.41
N LEU A 45 -10.04 5.69 -10.50
CA LEU A 45 -10.10 5.33 -9.07
C LEU A 45 -10.33 3.83 -8.83
N LYS A 46 -11.21 3.19 -9.61
CA LYS A 46 -11.52 1.75 -9.55
C LYS A 46 -10.29 0.84 -9.74
N GLN A 47 -9.29 1.30 -10.48
CA GLN A 47 -8.07 0.54 -10.75
C GLN A 47 -6.97 0.81 -9.71
N ARG A 48 -7.05 1.92 -8.95
CA ARG A 48 -6.09 2.27 -7.89
C ARG A 48 -6.27 1.47 -6.60
N THR A 49 -7.50 1.05 -6.29
CA THR A 49 -7.83 0.35 -5.04
C THR A 49 -7.30 -1.09 -4.99
N ASN A 50 -7.23 -1.77 -6.15
CA ASN A 50 -6.77 -3.16 -6.23
C ASN A 50 -5.34 -3.22 -6.75
N ILE A 51 -4.41 -3.73 -5.92
CA ILE A 51 -2.98 -3.86 -6.26
C ILE A 51 -2.77 -4.57 -7.60
N ARG A 52 -3.53 -5.64 -7.91
CA ARG A 52 -3.37 -6.38 -9.18
C ARG A 52 -3.76 -5.50 -10.38
N ARG A 53 -4.82 -4.69 -10.26
CA ARG A 53 -5.24 -3.78 -11.33
C ARG A 53 -4.28 -2.61 -11.49
N LEU A 54 -3.83 -2.04 -10.37
CA LEU A 54 -2.84 -0.96 -10.37
C LEU A 54 -1.52 -1.40 -11.02
N VAL A 55 -1.08 -2.63 -10.74
CA VAL A 55 0.08 -3.28 -11.38
C VAL A 55 -0.08 -3.36 -12.89
N LYS A 56 -1.26 -3.78 -13.38
CA LYS A 56 -1.55 -3.84 -14.82
C LYS A 56 -1.57 -2.45 -15.46
N ALA A 57 -2.15 -1.46 -14.76
CA ALA A 57 -2.24 -0.08 -15.24
C ALA A 57 -0.87 0.63 -15.27
N LEU A 58 0.00 0.37 -14.27
CA LEU A 58 1.35 0.94 -14.19
C LEU A 58 2.42 0.14 -14.94
N GLN A 59 2.10 -1.07 -15.41
CA GLN A 59 3.05 -1.98 -16.06
C GLN A 59 4.31 -2.24 -15.19
N MET A 60 4.12 -2.35 -13.89
CA MET A 60 5.19 -2.58 -12.90
C MET A 60 5.03 -3.94 -12.23
N GLY A 61 6.10 -4.48 -11.64
CA GLY A 61 6.00 -5.70 -10.84
C GLY A 61 5.17 -5.50 -9.55
N LYS A 62 4.38 -6.52 -9.18
CA LYS A 62 3.56 -6.55 -7.95
C LYS A 62 4.35 -6.19 -6.68
N THR A 63 5.56 -6.72 -6.55
CA THR A 63 6.43 -6.49 -5.39
C THR A 63 6.85 -5.03 -5.28
N THR A 64 7.09 -4.36 -6.40
CA THR A 64 7.46 -2.94 -6.44
C THR A 64 6.31 -2.06 -5.95
N VAL A 65 5.11 -2.28 -6.48
CA VAL A 65 3.89 -1.53 -6.11
C VAL A 65 3.55 -1.78 -4.63
N HIS A 66 3.58 -3.03 -4.17
CA HIS A 66 3.31 -3.36 -2.76
C HIS A 66 4.31 -2.71 -1.80
N LYS A 67 5.61 -2.73 -2.13
CA LYS A 67 6.62 -2.07 -1.30
C LYS A 67 6.46 -0.54 -1.30
N ALA A 68 6.04 0.06 -2.42
CA ALA A 68 5.76 1.49 -2.49
C ALA A 68 4.57 1.90 -1.63
N LEU A 69 3.50 1.10 -1.62
CA LEU A 69 2.36 1.29 -0.73
C LEU A 69 2.78 1.23 0.74
N LYS A 70 3.61 0.25 1.12
CA LYS A 70 4.17 0.17 2.49
C LYS A 70 5.05 1.35 2.90
N ARG A 71 5.70 2.00 1.93
CA ARG A 71 6.53 3.19 2.18
C ARG A 71 5.72 4.49 2.18
N GLY A 72 4.45 4.48 1.80
CA GLY A 72 3.62 5.68 1.69
C GLY A 72 3.85 6.51 0.43
N GLU A 73 4.63 6.01 -0.54
CA GLU A 73 4.82 6.67 -1.85
C GLU A 73 3.52 6.67 -2.67
N LEU A 74 2.68 5.67 -2.43
CA LEU A 74 1.32 5.55 -2.97
C LEU A 74 0.33 5.62 -1.82
N ARG A 75 -0.75 6.42 -1.98
CA ARG A 75 -1.85 6.42 -1.00
C ARG A 75 -2.76 5.22 -1.25
N SER A 76 -3.13 4.55 -0.16
CA SER A 76 -4.21 3.56 -0.19
C SER A 76 -5.55 4.29 -0.22
N HIS A 77 -6.49 3.82 -1.03
CA HIS A 77 -7.83 4.37 -1.12
C HIS A 77 -8.85 3.37 -0.59
N SER A 78 -9.71 3.83 0.32
CA SER A 78 -10.89 3.10 0.78
C SER A 78 -12.09 3.34 -0.13
N ASN A 79 -12.99 2.36 -0.24
CA ASN A 79 -14.21 2.50 -1.01
C ASN A 79 -15.18 3.50 -0.34
N ALA A 80 -15.76 4.41 -1.12
CA ALA A 80 -16.69 5.43 -0.63
C ALA A 80 -17.99 4.84 -0.02
N ILE A 81 -18.42 3.66 -0.47
CA ILE A 81 -19.62 2.97 0.05
C ILE A 81 -19.42 2.52 1.51
N LYS A 82 -18.17 2.26 1.92
CA LYS A 82 -17.82 1.84 3.28
C LYS A 82 -16.71 2.74 3.81
N PRO A 83 -17.02 4.02 4.12
CA PRO A 83 -16.03 4.91 4.69
C PRO A 83 -15.62 4.41 6.08
N TYR A 84 -14.41 4.75 6.51
CA TYR A 84 -13.97 4.48 7.88
C TYR A 84 -14.92 5.15 8.88
N LEU A 85 -15.15 4.47 10.01
CA LEU A 85 -16.07 4.89 11.05
C LEU A 85 -15.44 6.04 11.87
N THR A 86 -15.46 7.26 11.33
CA THR A 86 -15.11 8.47 12.10
C THR A 86 -16.16 8.71 13.17
N GLU A 87 -15.81 9.39 14.26
CA GLU A 87 -16.75 9.72 15.34
C GLU A 87 -17.98 10.49 14.84
N GLU A 88 -17.80 11.36 13.85
CA GLU A 88 -18.90 12.05 13.19
C GLU A 88 -19.82 11.09 12.42
N ASN A 89 -19.24 10.15 11.65
CA ASN A 89 -20.01 9.13 10.92
C ASN A 89 -20.79 8.20 11.87
N LYS A 90 -20.24 7.90 13.06
CA LYS A 90 -20.94 7.13 14.10
C LYS A 90 -22.16 7.88 14.62
N ARG A 91 -22.04 9.17 14.95
CA ARG A 91 -23.16 10.00 15.41
C ARG A 91 -24.26 10.14 14.36
N ASN A 92 -23.87 10.36 13.10
CA ASN A 92 -24.84 10.48 12.00
C ASN A 92 -25.60 9.17 11.76
N ARG A 93 -24.93 8.01 11.87
CA ARG A 93 -25.61 6.70 11.81
C ARG A 93 -26.59 6.50 12.96
N LEU A 94 -26.18 6.83 14.20
CA LEU A 94 -27.06 6.72 15.36
C LEU A 94 -28.29 7.62 15.21
N ARG A 95 -28.12 8.88 14.78
CA ARG A 95 -29.23 9.80 14.48
C ARG A 95 -30.15 9.25 13.39
N GLY A 96 -29.60 8.69 12.31
CA GLY A 96 -30.41 8.10 11.25
C GLY A 96 -31.20 6.87 11.70
N VAL A 97 -30.66 6.06 12.62
CA VAL A 97 -31.38 4.93 13.22
C VAL A 97 -32.48 5.41 14.17
N THR A 98 -32.20 6.38 15.04
CA THR A 98 -33.20 6.90 15.98
C THR A 98 -34.31 7.68 15.29
N GLN A 99 -34.00 8.50 14.28
CA GLN A 99 -35.00 9.23 13.48
C GLN A 99 -35.89 8.29 12.67
N LYS A 100 -35.33 7.22 12.07
CA LYS A 100 -36.13 6.21 11.38
C LYS A 100 -37.05 5.46 12.34
N ALA A 101 -36.57 5.12 13.54
CA ALA A 101 -37.38 4.47 14.56
C ALA A 101 -38.53 5.36 15.04
N LEU A 102 -38.27 6.65 15.28
CA LEU A 102 -39.29 7.63 15.66
C LEU A 102 -40.28 7.93 14.53
N GLY A 103 -39.83 7.98 13.28
CA GLY A 103 -40.69 8.11 12.10
C GLY A 103 -41.63 6.91 11.90
N PHE A 104 -41.14 5.69 12.16
CA PHE A 104 -41.96 4.47 12.14
C PHE A 104 -43.03 4.45 13.23
N LEU A 105 -42.70 4.97 14.42
CA LEU A 105 -43.64 5.07 15.54
C LEU A 105 -44.68 6.19 15.35
N CYS A 106 -44.35 7.26 14.61
CA CYS A 106 -45.27 8.36 14.32
C CYS A 106 -46.32 7.99 13.25
N SER A 107 -45.96 7.14 12.28
CA SER A 107 -46.92 6.63 11.28
C SER A 107 -47.95 5.63 11.83
N THR A 108 -47.64 4.92 12.91
CA THR A 108 -48.56 3.94 13.54
C THR A 108 -49.58 4.58 14.49
N SER A 109 -49.43 5.85 14.85
CA SER A 109 -50.36 6.55 15.76
C SER A 109 -51.49 7.29 15.07
N LEU A 110 -51.51 7.37 13.73
CA LEU A 110 -52.58 8.05 12.97
C LEU A 110 -53.73 7.11 12.52
N GLU A 111 -53.65 5.81 12.80
CA GLU A 111 -54.73 4.84 12.50
C GLU A 111 -55.61 4.49 13.72
N GLY A 112 -55.44 5.17 14.86
CA GLY A 112 -56.02 4.76 16.15
C GLY A 112 -56.95 5.76 16.86
N ILE A 113 -57.50 6.78 16.20
CA ILE A 113 -58.51 7.67 16.79
C ILE A 113 -59.62 7.88 15.76
N GLY A 114 -60.60 6.98 15.75
CA GLY A 114 -61.70 7.02 14.80
C GLY A 114 -62.73 5.92 15.03
N GLU A 115 -63.15 5.72 16.28
CA GLU A 115 -64.49 5.19 16.64
C GLU A 115 -64.97 5.91 17.92
#